data_AF-A0A814S1B5-F1
#
_entry.id   AF-A0A814S1B5-F1
#
_cell.length_a   1.000
_cell.length_b   1.000
_cell.length_c   1.000
_cell.angle_alpha   90.00
_cell.angle_beta   90.00
_cell.angle_gamma   90.00
#
_symmetry.space_group_name_H-M   'P 1'
#
loop_
_entity.id
_entity.type
_entity.pdbx_description
1 polymer ?
#
loop_
_entity_poly.entity_id
_entity_poly.type
_entity_poly.pdbx_seq_one_letter_code
_entity_poly.pdbx_strand_id
1 'polypeptide(L)'
;MLLSKSLPANKKSKSLSKIGPIVQDVVPRSIADGSDKKCSYTCSCCPTISNWCVRDAFGIICCFVTWSLFLYGQFVVVIIIYMSKTYTLLNFINLFSMHFLAFLALSSYCRTMFSNPGAIPLNNATSEKLHKVCQRCIKRMDHHCIFVNNCVGQNNQKYFILFTFYTCVVAIYALIFLYFHLTTCITSNWTACPAWSPPVTLFFTIILALEAFCFSIFTAIMTGIQFVCIYTDTTVNFDNHVKTLIGYVF
;
A
#
# COMPACT_ATOMS: atom_id res chain seq x y z
N MET A 1 -49.79 -48.37 48.26
CA MET A 1 -48.69 -48.58 47.29
C MET A 1 -48.90 -47.57 46.16
N LEU A 2 -48.41 -46.35 46.35
CA LEU A 2 -48.62 -45.20 45.44
C LEU A 2 -47.28 -44.84 44.79
N LEU A 3 -47.27 -44.75 43.47
CA LEU A 3 -46.19 -44.23 42.64
C LEU A 3 -46.67 -42.92 42.00
N SER A 4 -45.94 -41.83 42.24
CA SER A 4 -45.91 -40.68 41.32
C SER A 4 -44.48 -40.12 41.28
N LYS A 5 -43.99 -39.83 40.07
CA LYS A 5 -42.68 -39.22 39.81
C LYS A 5 -42.83 -37.72 39.58
N SER A 6 -41.95 -36.89 40.15
CA SER A 6 -41.48 -35.63 39.55
C SER A 6 -40.23 -35.06 40.27
N LEU A 7 -39.16 -34.81 39.47
CA LEU A 7 -38.10 -33.75 39.46
C LEU A 7 -37.29 -33.37 40.75
N PRO A 8 -36.01 -32.90 40.67
CA PRO A 8 -35.59 -31.71 39.90
C PRO A 8 -34.14 -31.66 39.32
N ALA A 9 -33.82 -30.45 38.82
CA ALA A 9 -32.84 -29.97 37.84
C ALA A 9 -31.34 -29.86 38.23
N ASN A 10 -30.54 -29.60 37.17
CA ASN A 10 -29.33 -28.74 37.09
C ASN A 10 -27.94 -29.41 37.14
N LYS A 11 -27.15 -29.21 36.06
CA LYS A 11 -25.67 -29.13 36.07
C LYS A 11 -25.15 -28.44 34.80
N LYS A 12 -24.78 -27.16 34.92
CA LYS A 12 -23.99 -26.38 33.93
C LYS A 12 -22.47 -26.55 34.17
N SER A 13 -21.72 -26.30 33.09
CA SER A 13 -20.34 -26.69 32.78
C SER A 13 -19.24 -26.24 33.74
N LYS A 14 -18.24 -27.12 33.92
CA LYS A 14 -16.97 -26.87 34.62
C LYS A 14 -16.00 -25.99 33.78
N SER A 15 -15.32 -25.10 34.51
CA SER A 15 -14.17 -24.29 34.12
C SER A 15 -12.91 -25.11 33.84
N LEU A 16 -12.08 -24.69 32.89
CA LEU A 16 -10.64 -24.92 32.94
C LEU A 16 -9.89 -23.72 32.33
N SER A 17 -9.18 -23.05 33.23
CA SER A 17 -8.24 -21.96 33.03
C SER A 17 -6.92 -22.45 32.44
N LYS A 18 -6.33 -21.64 31.54
CA LYS A 18 -4.87 -21.45 31.36
C LYS A 18 -4.63 -20.43 30.23
N ILE A 19 -4.31 -19.18 30.58
CA ILE A 19 -3.68 -18.20 29.68
C ILE A 19 -2.45 -17.66 30.42
N GLY A 20 -1.31 -17.64 29.71
CA GLY A 20 0.02 -17.29 30.20
C GLY A 20 0.21 -15.81 30.57
N PRO A 21 1.47 -15.39 30.84
CA PRO A 21 1.76 -14.15 31.52
C PRO A 21 1.45 -12.93 30.64
N ILE A 22 0.65 -12.01 31.20
CA ILE A 22 0.36 -10.69 30.63
C ILE A 22 1.61 -9.84 30.84
N VAL A 23 2.30 -9.52 29.74
CA VAL A 23 3.36 -8.51 29.73
C VAL A 23 2.69 -7.15 29.91
N GLN A 24 2.91 -6.53 31.06
CA GLN A 24 2.55 -5.15 31.34
C GLN A 24 3.43 -4.22 30.51
N ASP A 25 2.81 -3.29 29.80
CA ASP A 25 3.51 -2.16 29.21
C ASP A 25 4.21 -1.33 30.30
N VAL A 26 5.47 -0.99 30.06
CA VAL A 26 6.20 0.15 30.62
C VAL A 26 5.29 1.39 30.41
N VAL A 27 4.83 2.21 31.38
CA VAL A 27 5.40 2.82 32.61
C VAL A 27 4.23 3.30 33.54
N PRO A 28 4.48 4.01 34.68
CA PRO A 28 4.42 3.54 36.06
C PRO A 28 3.12 3.89 36.81
N ARG A 29 2.94 3.19 37.92
CA ARG A 29 1.89 3.39 38.92
C ARG A 29 2.16 4.65 39.75
N SER A 30 1.20 5.56 39.88
CA SER A 30 1.09 6.40 41.08
C SER A 30 -0.35 6.45 41.59
N ILE A 31 -0.47 5.93 42.80
CA ILE A 31 -1.46 6.04 43.88
C ILE A 31 -2.62 7.04 43.62
N ALA A 32 -3.86 6.54 43.53
CA ALA A 32 -4.99 6.98 44.38
C ALA A 32 -6.31 6.30 43.99
N ASP A 33 -6.94 5.73 45.01
CA ASP A 33 -8.37 5.64 45.30
C ASP A 33 -9.34 4.87 44.40
N GLY A 34 -10.08 3.97 45.06
CA GLY A 34 -11.15 3.19 44.50
C GLY A 34 -12.45 3.98 44.46
N SER A 35 -12.91 4.30 43.27
CA SER A 35 -14.34 4.43 42.97
C SER A 35 -14.51 4.47 41.47
N ASP A 36 -15.55 3.78 40.98
CA ASP A 36 -15.99 3.85 39.59
C ASP A 36 -16.04 5.30 39.11
N LYS A 37 -15.31 5.61 38.02
CA LYS A 37 -15.71 6.55 36.95
C LYS A 37 -14.64 6.67 35.87
N LYS A 38 -15.03 6.26 34.66
CA LYS A 38 -14.52 6.70 33.33
C LYS A 38 -13.00 6.77 33.18
N CYS A 39 -12.46 5.88 32.33
CA CYS A 39 -11.22 6.12 31.59
C CYS A 39 -11.32 7.45 30.82
N SER A 40 -10.93 8.54 31.45
CA SER A 40 -10.70 9.84 30.81
C SER A 40 -9.25 9.86 30.31
N TYR A 41 -8.96 9.00 29.34
CA TYR A 41 -7.85 9.27 28.43
C TYR A 41 -8.43 10.12 27.31
N THR A 42 -8.39 11.43 27.50
CA THR A 42 -8.31 12.34 26.36
C THR A 42 -7.02 12.00 25.63
N CYS A 43 -7.08 11.03 24.71
CA CYS A 43 -6.16 11.00 23.59
C CYS A 43 -6.41 12.31 22.86
N SER A 44 -5.60 13.34 23.16
CA SER A 44 -5.68 14.66 22.55
C SER A 44 -5.48 14.62 21.02
N CYS A 45 -5.20 13.43 20.47
CA CYS A 45 -5.03 13.18 19.05
C CYS A 45 -5.78 11.93 18.55
N CYS A 46 -7.01 11.66 19.00
CA CYS A 46 -7.93 10.90 18.12
C CYS A 46 -8.36 11.90 17.03
N PRO A 47 -7.77 11.86 15.80
CA PRO A 47 -8.28 12.73 14.76
C PRO A 47 -9.72 12.27 14.55
N THR A 48 -10.63 13.23 14.52
CA THR A 48 -11.94 13.01 13.91
C THR A 48 -11.74 12.19 12.64
N ILE A 49 -12.60 11.19 12.42
CA ILE A 49 -12.62 10.30 11.24
C ILE A 49 -12.54 11.07 9.90
N SER A 50 -12.75 12.40 9.91
CA SER A 50 -12.71 13.30 8.77
C SER A 50 -11.33 13.53 8.13
N ASN A 51 -10.21 13.46 8.88
CA ASN A 51 -8.86 13.75 8.32
C ASN A 51 -7.86 12.64 8.67
N TRP A 52 -7.86 11.56 7.87
CA TRP A 52 -6.92 10.44 8.05
C TRP A 52 -5.58 10.75 7.36
N CYS A 53 -4.54 11.05 8.15
CA CYS A 53 -3.17 11.23 7.67
C CYS A 53 -2.17 10.72 8.72
N VAL A 54 -1.28 9.82 8.31
CA VAL A 54 -0.21 9.28 9.17
C VAL A 54 1.00 10.19 9.06
N ARG A 55 1.47 10.73 10.19
CA ARG A 55 2.63 11.65 10.26
C ARG A 55 3.93 10.91 10.57
N ASP A 56 4.26 9.90 9.75
CA ASP A 56 5.56 9.24 9.82
C ASP A 56 6.56 9.90 8.85
N ALA A 57 7.75 10.24 9.34
CA ALA A 57 8.76 10.96 8.57
C ALA A 57 9.30 10.11 7.40
N PHE A 58 9.53 8.82 7.63
CA PHE A 58 10.00 7.91 6.59
C PHE A 58 8.95 7.73 5.49
N GLY A 59 7.69 7.55 5.87
CA GLY A 59 6.58 7.50 4.92
C GLY A 59 6.42 8.79 4.09
N ILE A 60 6.62 9.97 4.69
CA ILE A 60 6.59 11.25 3.95
C ILE A 60 7.74 11.35 2.95
N ILE A 61 8.95 10.94 3.33
CA ILE A 61 10.10 10.90 2.40
C ILE A 61 9.80 9.96 1.23
N CYS A 62 9.28 8.76 1.51
CA CYS A 62 8.87 7.82 0.45
C CYS A 62 7.83 8.46 -0.48
N CYS A 63 6.85 9.21 0.05
CA CYS A 63 5.88 9.93 -0.76
C CYS A 63 6.55 10.93 -1.72
N PHE A 64 7.45 11.78 -1.23
CA PHE A 64 8.19 12.71 -2.10
C PHE A 64 9.01 12.00 -3.17
N VAL A 65 9.66 10.89 -2.82
CA VAL A 65 10.42 10.07 -3.78
C VAL A 65 9.48 9.48 -4.84
N THR A 66 8.35 8.89 -4.45
CA THR A 66 7.36 8.34 -5.40
C THR A 66 6.86 9.39 -6.38
N TRP A 67 6.48 10.58 -5.89
CA TRP A 67 6.05 11.67 -6.77
C TRP A 67 7.16 12.14 -7.71
N SER A 68 8.40 12.25 -7.22
CA SER A 68 9.55 12.66 -8.01
C SER A 68 9.86 11.66 -9.14
N LEU A 69 9.73 10.36 -8.87
CA LEU A 69 9.92 9.30 -9.85
C LEU A 69 8.86 9.36 -10.96
N PHE A 70 7.57 9.50 -10.61
CA PHE A 70 6.51 9.68 -11.61
C PHE A 70 6.74 10.92 -12.48
N LEU A 71 7.14 12.04 -11.88
CA LEU A 71 7.46 13.28 -12.62
C LEU A 71 8.68 13.12 -13.52
N TYR A 72 9.71 12.43 -13.03
CA TYR A 72 10.90 12.11 -13.81
C TYR A 72 10.55 11.24 -15.04
N GLY A 73 9.78 10.17 -14.85
CA GLY A 73 9.34 9.32 -15.94
C GLY A 73 8.55 10.08 -17.00
N GLN A 74 7.64 10.97 -16.58
CA GLN A 74 6.91 11.84 -17.50
C GLN A 74 7.84 12.83 -18.23
N PHE A 75 8.79 13.44 -17.52
CA PHE A 75 9.78 14.33 -18.13
C PHE A 75 10.55 13.63 -19.26
N VAL A 76 11.08 12.42 -19.01
CA VAL A 76 11.84 11.68 -20.02
C VAL A 76 10.95 11.26 -21.18
N VAL A 77 9.74 10.75 -20.93
CA VAL A 77 8.82 10.35 -22.00
C VAL A 77 8.43 11.55 -22.87
N VAL A 78 8.08 12.69 -22.27
CA VAL A 78 7.64 13.87 -23.04
C VAL A 78 8.81 14.53 -23.78
N ILE A 79 9.88 14.86 -23.05
CA ILE A 79 10.96 15.73 -23.56
C ILE A 79 12.00 14.94 -24.37
N ILE A 80 12.33 13.72 -23.94
CA ILE A 80 13.36 12.92 -24.61
C ILE A 80 12.74 11.99 -25.66
N ILE A 81 11.59 11.38 -25.40
CA ILE A 81 11.03 10.38 -26.33
C ILE A 81 10.04 11.00 -27.33
N TYR A 82 9.12 11.85 -26.88
CA TYR A 82 8.03 12.35 -27.72
C TYR A 82 8.37 13.59 -28.56
N MET A 83 9.18 14.51 -28.03
CA MET A 83 9.61 15.70 -28.80
C MET A 83 10.43 15.35 -30.05
N SER A 84 11.06 14.18 -30.13
CA SER A 84 11.76 13.73 -31.34
C SER A 84 10.86 13.03 -32.36
N LYS A 85 9.60 12.75 -32.01
CA LYS A 85 8.66 12.07 -32.92
C LYS A 85 7.84 13.08 -33.71
N THR A 86 7.47 12.69 -34.92
CA THR A 86 6.53 13.45 -35.75
C THR A 86 5.14 13.51 -35.11
N TYR A 87 4.44 14.63 -35.32
CA TYR A 87 3.10 14.87 -34.80
C TYR A 87 2.04 14.04 -35.55
N THR A 88 1.93 12.75 -35.20
CA THR A 88 0.87 11.88 -35.68
C THR A 88 -0.25 11.78 -34.63
N LEU A 89 -1.50 11.58 -35.07
CA LEU A 89 -2.64 11.39 -34.17
C LEU A 89 -2.39 10.25 -33.16
N LEU A 90 -1.77 9.15 -33.62
CA LEU A 90 -1.41 8.03 -32.77
C LEU A 90 -0.43 8.43 -31.64
N ASN A 91 0.55 9.27 -31.95
CA ASN A 91 1.49 9.79 -30.95
C ASN A 91 0.75 10.63 -29.88
N PHE A 92 -0.20 11.48 -30.28
CA PHE A 92 -1.03 12.23 -29.32
C PHE A 92 -1.92 11.33 -28.47
N ILE A 93 -2.58 10.33 -29.07
CA ILE A 93 -3.41 9.35 -28.33
C ILE A 93 -2.58 8.62 -27.29
N ASN A 94 -1.40 8.14 -27.68
CA ASN A 94 -0.50 7.42 -26.80
C ASN A 94 0.03 8.31 -25.66
N LEU A 95 0.40 9.55 -25.97
CA LEU A 95 0.85 10.53 -24.97
C LEU A 95 -0.26 10.82 -23.96
N PHE A 96 -1.48 11.06 -24.44
CA PHE A 96 -2.65 11.28 -23.59
C PHE A 96 -2.93 10.05 -22.73
N SER A 97 -2.88 8.85 -23.32
CA SER A 97 -3.09 7.58 -22.60
C SER A 97 -2.08 7.40 -21.47
N MET A 98 -0.81 7.71 -21.71
CA MET A 98 0.25 7.67 -20.68
C MET A 98 -0.02 8.64 -19.54
N HIS A 99 -0.39 9.89 -19.84
CA HIS A 99 -0.71 10.89 -18.81
C HIS A 99 -1.94 10.49 -18.02
N PHE A 100 -2.97 9.97 -18.69
CA PHE A 100 -4.19 9.51 -18.05
C PHE A 100 -3.92 8.33 -17.10
N LEU A 101 -3.14 7.34 -17.54
CA LEU A 101 -2.73 6.22 -16.69
C LEU A 101 -1.89 6.67 -15.48
N ALA A 102 -0.96 7.62 -15.68
CA ALA A 102 -0.19 8.20 -14.58
C ALA A 102 -1.07 8.95 -13.57
N PHE A 103 -2.08 9.69 -14.05
CA PHE A 103 -3.07 10.33 -13.19
C PHE A 103 -3.88 9.30 -12.39
N LEU A 104 -4.31 8.19 -13.01
CA LEU A 104 -5.00 7.10 -12.32
C LEU A 104 -4.12 6.44 -11.25
N ALA A 105 -2.83 6.22 -11.55
CA ALA A 105 -1.87 5.67 -10.59
C ALA A 105 -1.69 6.61 -9.39
N LEU A 106 -1.42 7.89 -9.62
CA LEU A 106 -1.20 8.89 -8.57
C LEU A 106 -2.47 9.16 -7.74
N SER A 107 -3.64 9.23 -8.37
CA SER A 107 -4.90 9.41 -7.64
C SER A 107 -5.23 8.20 -6.76
N SER A 108 -4.93 6.98 -7.23
CA SER A 108 -5.05 5.76 -6.44
C SER A 108 -4.05 5.71 -5.29
N TYR A 109 -2.81 6.15 -5.53
CA TYR A 109 -1.78 6.30 -4.49
C TYR A 109 -2.24 7.26 -3.38
N CYS A 110 -2.69 8.46 -3.75
CA CYS A 110 -3.22 9.45 -2.81
C CYS A 110 -4.39 8.90 -1.99
N ARG A 111 -5.34 8.22 -2.65
CA ARG A 111 -6.46 7.59 -1.94
C ARG A 111 -5.99 6.50 -0.98
N THR A 112 -4.97 5.72 -1.33
CA THR A 112 -4.43 4.68 -0.43
C THR A 112 -3.81 5.29 0.83
N MET A 113 -3.04 6.37 0.66
CA MET A 113 -2.37 7.07 1.76
C MET A 113 -3.36 7.80 2.69
N PHE A 114 -4.34 8.50 2.13
CA PHE A 114 -5.21 9.38 2.92
C PHE A 114 -6.56 8.76 3.32
N SER A 115 -6.85 7.53 2.90
CA SER A 115 -8.08 6.84 3.33
C SER A 115 -7.88 6.11 4.65
N ASN A 116 -8.88 6.19 5.53
CA ASN A 116 -8.95 5.35 6.72
C ASN A 116 -9.04 3.86 6.29
N PRO A 117 -8.09 2.99 6.68
CA PRO A 117 -8.07 1.59 6.27
C PRO A 117 -9.14 0.71 6.94
N GLY A 118 -9.88 1.25 7.89
CA GLY A 118 -10.86 0.53 8.70
C GLY A 118 -10.47 0.47 10.18
N ALA A 119 -10.00 1.59 10.73
CA ALA A 119 -9.62 1.68 12.14
C ALA A 119 -10.82 1.46 13.07
N ILE A 120 -10.62 0.60 14.08
CA ILE A 120 -11.62 0.27 15.10
C ILE A 120 -11.37 1.15 16.34
N PRO A 121 -12.41 1.77 16.92
CA PRO A 121 -12.31 2.52 18.17
C PRO A 121 -11.71 1.68 19.31
N LEU A 122 -10.83 2.29 20.12
CA LEU A 122 -10.07 1.59 21.16
C LEU A 122 -10.93 0.97 22.26
N ASN A 123 -12.11 1.52 22.54
CA ASN A 123 -13.07 0.94 23.49
C ASN A 123 -13.57 -0.45 23.07
N ASN A 124 -13.50 -0.77 21.78
CA ASN A 124 -13.88 -2.07 21.22
C ASN A 124 -12.65 -2.89 20.76
N ALA A 125 -11.43 -2.40 20.97
CA ALA A 125 -10.21 -3.06 20.53
C ALA A 125 -9.58 -3.87 21.67
N THR A 126 -9.23 -5.13 21.40
CA THR A 126 -8.38 -5.92 22.28
C THR A 126 -6.91 -5.52 22.05
N SER A 127 -6.13 -5.28 23.11
CA SER A 127 -4.72 -4.85 23.02
C SER A 127 -3.86 -5.77 22.15
N GLU A 128 -4.16 -7.07 22.13
CA GLU A 128 -3.49 -8.08 21.30
C GLU A 128 -3.59 -7.81 19.77
N LYS A 129 -4.63 -7.09 19.33
CA LYS A 129 -4.89 -6.81 17.90
C LYS A 129 -4.44 -5.41 17.47
N LEU A 130 -3.65 -4.73 18.31
CA LEU A 130 -3.12 -3.40 18.02
C LEU A 130 -1.88 -3.51 17.12
N HIS A 131 -1.87 -2.79 16.00
CA HIS A 131 -0.66 -2.72 15.18
C HIS A 131 0.37 -1.77 15.83
N LYS A 132 1.58 -2.26 16.10
CA LYS A 132 2.61 -1.53 16.87
C LYS A 132 3.06 -0.21 16.24
N VAL A 133 3.06 -0.08 14.90
CA VAL A 133 3.46 1.17 14.23
C VAL A 133 2.30 2.17 14.22
N CYS A 134 1.13 1.73 13.73
CA CYS A 134 -0.06 2.59 13.60
C CYS A 134 -0.73 2.89 14.96
N GLN A 135 -0.41 2.15 16.03
CA GLN A 135 -1.03 2.19 17.37
C GLN A 135 -2.57 2.16 17.32
N ARG A 136 -3.10 1.37 16.38
CA ARG A 136 -4.53 1.25 16.08
C ARG A 136 -4.88 -0.19 15.71
N CYS A 137 -6.11 -0.59 16.03
CA CYS A 137 -6.66 -1.85 15.54
C CYS A 137 -7.31 -1.61 14.18
N ILE A 138 -6.90 -2.35 13.14
CA ILE A 138 -7.37 -2.19 11.76
C ILE A 138 -8.19 -3.42 11.37
N LYS A 139 -9.41 -3.20 10.88
CA LYS A 139 -10.30 -4.27 10.42
C LYS A 139 -9.75 -4.93 9.16
N ARG A 140 -9.66 -6.27 9.19
CA ARG A 140 -9.05 -7.10 8.11
C ARG A 140 -7.73 -6.47 7.63
N MET A 141 -6.83 -6.21 8.58
CA MET A 141 -5.52 -5.64 8.29
C MET A 141 -4.73 -6.57 7.37
N ASP A 142 -4.30 -6.06 6.23
CA ASP A 142 -3.44 -6.81 5.31
C ASP A 142 -1.97 -6.64 5.70
N HIS A 143 -1.46 -5.40 5.68
CA HIS A 143 -0.12 -5.07 6.12
C HIS A 143 0.03 -3.57 6.42
N HIS A 144 1.15 -3.16 7.00
CA HIS A 144 1.55 -1.76 7.07
C HIS A 144 2.54 -1.50 5.94
N CYS A 145 2.24 -0.53 5.07
CA CYS A 145 3.05 -0.22 3.91
C CYS A 145 3.71 1.14 4.09
N ILE A 146 5.04 1.11 4.22
CA ILE A 146 5.85 2.32 4.37
C ILE A 146 5.75 3.23 3.14
N PHE A 147 5.61 2.65 1.94
CA PHE A 147 5.59 3.39 0.67
C PHE A 147 4.35 4.27 0.49
N VAL A 148 3.21 3.85 1.06
CA VAL A 148 1.97 4.63 1.06
C VAL A 148 1.75 5.34 2.39
N ASN A 149 2.71 5.24 3.32
CA ASN A 149 2.64 5.82 4.65
C ASN A 149 1.30 5.53 5.34
N ASN A 150 0.80 4.30 5.23
CA ASN A 150 -0.49 3.92 5.79
C ASN A 150 -0.59 2.42 6.03
N CYS A 151 -1.46 2.05 6.95
CA CYS A 151 -1.93 0.68 7.07
C CYS A 151 -2.85 0.37 5.84
N VAL A 152 -2.72 -0.82 5.25
CA VAL A 152 -3.62 -1.33 4.19
C VAL A 152 -4.60 -2.32 4.83
N GLY A 153 -5.89 -2.09 4.63
CA GLY A 153 -6.96 -2.89 5.21
C GLY A 153 -8.25 -2.78 4.40
N GLN A 154 -9.35 -3.29 4.97
CA GLN A 154 -10.62 -3.48 4.24
C GLN A 154 -11.08 -2.25 3.44
N ASN A 155 -10.93 -1.04 3.98
CA ASN A 155 -11.53 0.16 3.38
C ASN A 155 -10.64 0.85 2.32
N ASN A 156 -9.34 0.54 2.28
CA ASN A 156 -8.40 1.15 1.32
C ASN A 156 -7.68 0.14 0.43
N GLN A 157 -7.86 -1.18 0.63
CA GLN A 157 -7.24 -2.23 -0.18
C GLN A 157 -7.51 -2.07 -1.68
N LYS A 158 -8.73 -1.69 -2.08
CA LYS A 158 -9.06 -1.46 -3.50
C LYS A 158 -8.20 -0.37 -4.14
N TYR A 159 -7.87 0.68 -3.39
CA TYR A 159 -7.04 1.77 -3.90
C TYR A 159 -5.59 1.34 -4.02
N PHE A 160 -5.12 0.51 -3.07
CA PHE A 160 -3.78 -0.07 -3.12
C PHE A 160 -3.59 -0.94 -4.37
N ILE A 161 -4.56 -1.82 -4.66
CA ILE A 161 -4.52 -2.70 -5.85
C ILE A 161 -4.55 -1.89 -7.14
N LEU A 162 -5.42 -0.87 -7.23
CA LEU A 162 -5.47 0.01 -8.39
C LEU A 162 -4.15 0.77 -8.57
N PHE A 163 -3.56 1.26 -7.47
CA PHE A 163 -2.26 1.92 -7.50
C PHE A 163 -1.17 1.00 -8.04
N THR A 164 -1.02 -0.22 -7.52
CA THR A 164 0.01 -1.15 -7.98
C THR A 164 -0.22 -1.60 -9.42
N PHE A 165 -1.48 -1.84 -9.80
CA PHE A 165 -1.85 -2.21 -11.17
C PHE A 165 -1.53 -1.10 -12.18
N TYR A 166 -2.00 0.12 -11.95
CA TYR A 166 -1.75 1.22 -12.89
C TYR A 166 -0.26 1.58 -12.97
N THR A 167 0.47 1.50 -11.85
CA THR A 167 1.93 1.71 -11.85
C THR A 167 2.64 0.66 -12.70
N CYS A 168 2.25 -0.62 -12.59
CA CYS A 168 2.78 -1.69 -13.43
C CYS A 168 2.53 -1.42 -14.92
N VAL A 169 1.30 -1.05 -15.28
CA VAL A 169 0.93 -0.73 -16.66
C VAL A 169 1.72 0.45 -17.20
N VAL A 170 1.84 1.55 -16.44
CA VAL A 170 2.64 2.74 -16.84
C VAL A 170 4.11 2.38 -17.05
N ALA A 171 4.69 1.58 -16.14
CA ALA A 171 6.08 1.17 -16.22
C ALA A 171 6.36 0.28 -17.45
N ILE A 172 5.50 -0.73 -17.70
CA ILE A 172 5.58 -1.55 -18.91
C ILE A 172 5.44 -0.70 -20.17
N TYR A 173 4.49 0.24 -20.18
CA TYR A 173 4.26 1.11 -21.33
C TYR A 173 5.47 2.03 -21.59
N ALA A 174 6.11 2.56 -20.54
CA ALA A 174 7.35 3.32 -20.66
C ALA A 174 8.50 2.48 -21.25
N LEU A 175 8.67 1.21 -20.84
CA LEU A 175 9.67 0.30 -21.40
C LEU A 175 9.44 0.02 -22.89
N ILE A 176 8.19 -0.16 -23.30
CA ILE A 176 7.84 -0.34 -24.71
C ILE A 176 8.22 0.90 -25.53
N PHE A 177 7.89 2.10 -25.05
CA PHE A 177 8.26 3.33 -25.73
C PHE A 177 9.77 3.54 -25.80
N LEU A 178 10.45 3.25 -24.71
CA LEU A 178 11.90 3.32 -24.64
C LEU A 178 12.55 2.39 -25.66
N TYR A 179 12.08 1.15 -25.78
CA TYR A 179 12.56 0.19 -26.77
C TYR A 179 12.43 0.73 -28.21
N PHE A 180 11.25 1.24 -28.58
CA PHE A 180 11.04 1.81 -29.91
C PHE A 180 11.86 3.08 -30.15
N HIS A 181 12.05 3.91 -29.13
CA HIS A 181 12.88 5.11 -29.22
C HIS A 181 14.35 4.75 -29.46
N LEU A 182 14.93 3.88 -28.64
CA LEU A 182 16.33 3.47 -28.75
C LEU A 182 16.60 2.75 -30.07
N THR A 183 15.72 1.84 -30.50
CA THR A 183 15.86 1.17 -31.82
C THR A 183 15.84 2.18 -32.98
N THR A 184 14.94 3.17 -32.96
CA THR A 184 14.90 4.24 -33.98
C THR A 184 16.18 5.07 -33.96
N CYS A 185 16.63 5.45 -32.77
CA CYS A 185 17.84 6.26 -32.58
C CYS A 185 19.11 5.53 -33.04
N ILE A 186 19.26 4.27 -32.68
CA ILE A 186 20.42 3.45 -33.05
C ILE A 186 20.44 3.19 -34.55
N THR A 187 19.30 2.78 -35.13
CA THR A 187 19.23 2.45 -36.57
C THR A 187 19.39 3.67 -37.49
N SER A 188 19.05 4.87 -37.00
CA SER A 188 19.25 6.12 -37.73
C SER A 188 20.63 6.76 -37.51
N ASN A 189 21.58 6.06 -36.86
CA ASN A 189 22.87 6.65 -36.47
C ASN A 189 22.69 7.98 -35.73
N TRP A 190 21.70 8.05 -34.83
CA TRP A 190 21.36 9.21 -34.01
C TRP A 190 20.76 10.43 -34.74
N THR A 191 20.51 10.33 -36.05
CA THR A 191 19.98 11.45 -36.84
C THR A 191 18.48 11.72 -36.61
N ALA A 192 17.71 10.71 -36.17
CA ALA A 192 16.28 10.83 -35.87
C ALA A 192 15.96 11.06 -34.37
N CYS A 193 16.99 11.36 -33.57
CA CYS A 193 16.87 11.57 -32.13
C CYS A 193 16.59 13.04 -31.77
N PRO A 194 16.26 13.36 -30.51
CA PRO A 194 16.11 14.74 -30.05
C PRO A 194 17.36 15.58 -30.34
N ALA A 195 17.23 16.91 -30.37
CA ALA A 195 18.36 17.84 -30.53
C ALA A 195 19.44 17.77 -29.42
N TRP A 196 19.24 16.92 -28.42
CA TRP A 196 20.17 16.69 -27.33
C TRP A 196 21.28 15.74 -27.78
N SER A 197 22.48 15.86 -27.18
CA SER A 197 23.60 14.99 -27.53
C SER A 197 23.31 13.52 -27.16
N PRO A 198 23.80 12.53 -27.93
CA PRO A 198 23.60 11.10 -27.63
C PRO A 198 23.92 10.70 -26.18
N PRO A 199 25.00 11.17 -25.54
CA PRO A 199 25.29 10.83 -24.15
C PRO A 199 24.22 11.30 -23.15
N VAL A 200 23.63 12.48 -23.39
CA VAL A 200 22.58 13.03 -22.52
C VAL A 200 21.30 12.23 -22.66
N THR A 201 20.90 11.91 -23.90
CA THR A 201 19.74 11.06 -24.18
C THR A 201 19.91 9.68 -23.53
N LEU A 202 21.08 9.06 -23.65
CA LEU A 202 21.39 7.77 -23.02
C LEU A 202 21.32 7.82 -21.49
N PHE A 203 21.87 8.85 -20.87
CA PHE A 203 21.84 9.01 -19.41
C PHE A 203 20.40 8.97 -18.86
N PHE A 204 19.51 9.81 -19.41
CA PHE A 204 18.11 9.86 -18.96
C PHE A 204 17.36 8.57 -19.27
N THR A 205 17.57 8.01 -20.46
CA THR A 205 16.86 6.79 -20.88
C THR A 205 17.30 5.54 -20.13
N ILE A 206 18.58 5.43 -19.72
CA ILE A 206 19.07 4.34 -18.86
C ILE A 206 18.42 4.38 -17.48
N ILE A 207 18.38 5.57 -16.85
CA ILE A 207 17.73 5.71 -15.54
C ILE A 207 16.24 5.38 -15.64
N LEU A 208 15.55 5.84 -16.69
CA LEU A 208 14.15 5.46 -16.95
C LEU A 208 13.99 3.95 -17.13
N ALA A 209 14.92 3.28 -17.83
CA ALA A 209 14.88 1.84 -18.03
C ALA A 209 14.96 1.08 -16.70
N LEU A 210 15.93 1.45 -15.85
CA LEU A 210 16.16 0.84 -14.55
C LEU A 210 14.95 1.03 -13.63
N GLU A 211 14.47 2.27 -13.56
CA GLU A 211 13.26 2.61 -12.80
C GLU A 211 12.07 1.77 -13.27
N ALA A 212 11.70 1.84 -14.55
CA ALA A 212 10.52 1.18 -15.08
C ALA A 212 10.61 -0.35 -14.97
N PHE A 213 11.80 -0.93 -15.14
CA PHE A 213 12.00 -2.36 -14.95
C PHE A 213 11.83 -2.78 -13.49
N CYS A 214 12.47 -2.10 -12.55
CA CYS A 214 12.35 -2.41 -11.12
C CYS A 214 10.91 -2.23 -10.62
N PHE A 215 10.26 -1.11 -10.98
CA PHE A 215 8.89 -0.84 -10.56
C PHE A 215 7.87 -1.79 -11.20
N SER A 216 8.02 -2.15 -12.48
CA SER A 216 7.10 -3.10 -13.12
C SER A 216 7.15 -4.48 -12.46
N ILE A 217 8.35 -5.01 -12.18
CA ILE A 217 8.49 -6.30 -11.48
C ILE A 217 7.88 -6.22 -10.08
N PHE A 218 8.31 -5.23 -9.30
CA PHE A 218 7.84 -5.05 -7.93
C PHE A 218 6.32 -4.94 -7.85
N THR A 219 5.74 -4.07 -8.66
CA THR A 219 4.29 -3.82 -8.63
C THR A 219 3.49 -4.95 -9.26
N ALA A 220 4.03 -5.70 -10.23
CA ALA A 220 3.41 -6.91 -10.75
C ALA A 220 3.30 -7.99 -9.68
N ILE A 221 4.38 -8.24 -8.92
CA ILE A 221 4.38 -9.22 -7.82
C ILE A 221 3.38 -8.80 -6.74
N MET A 222 3.41 -7.53 -6.32
CA MET A 222 2.47 -7.02 -5.31
C MET A 222 1.01 -7.15 -5.77
N THR A 223 0.73 -6.80 -7.03
CA THR A 223 -0.62 -6.93 -7.60
C THR A 223 -1.06 -8.39 -7.64
N GLY A 224 -0.19 -9.29 -8.10
CA GLY A 224 -0.47 -10.73 -8.16
C GLY A 224 -0.77 -11.33 -6.78
N ILE A 225 0.04 -11.00 -5.77
CA ILE A 225 -0.19 -11.43 -4.38
C ILE A 225 -1.57 -10.97 -3.89
N GLN A 226 -1.92 -9.69 -4.13
CA GLN A 226 -3.22 -9.17 -3.71
C GLN A 226 -4.39 -9.88 -4.41
N PHE A 227 -4.26 -10.20 -5.70
CA PHE A 227 -5.27 -10.98 -6.42
C PHE A 227 -5.42 -12.40 -5.87
N VAL A 228 -4.30 -13.06 -5.53
CA VAL A 228 -4.33 -14.39 -4.89
C VAL A 228 -5.04 -14.31 -3.54
N CYS A 229 -4.70 -13.36 -2.69
CA CYS A 229 -5.36 -13.16 -1.39
C CYS A 229 -6.86 -12.90 -1.52
N ILE A 230 -7.30 -12.13 -2.53
CA ILE A 230 -8.72 -11.92 -2.81
C ILE A 230 -9.40 -13.23 -3.23
N TYR A 231 -8.77 -13.99 -4.12
CA TYR A 231 -9.33 -15.24 -4.61
C TYR A 231 -9.48 -16.30 -3.50
N THR A 232 -8.55 -16.33 -2.55
CA THR A 232 -8.55 -17.26 -1.42
C THR A 232 -9.27 -16.74 -0.17
N ASP A 233 -9.81 -15.51 -0.20
CA ASP A 233 -10.37 -14.78 0.95
C ASP A 233 -9.40 -14.75 2.16
N THR A 234 -8.09 -14.64 1.89
CA THR A 234 -7.04 -14.48 2.90
C THR A 234 -6.49 -13.07 2.92
N THR A 235 -5.66 -12.77 3.92
CA THR A 235 -4.81 -11.55 3.93
C THR A 235 -3.36 -11.99 4.03
N VAL A 236 -2.44 -11.14 3.60
CA VAL A 236 -0.99 -11.39 3.64
C VAL A 236 -0.52 -11.80 5.05
N ASN A 237 -1.16 -11.27 6.10
CA ASN A 237 -0.85 -11.61 7.48
C ASN A 237 -1.27 -13.03 7.92
N PHE A 238 -2.19 -13.68 7.21
CA PHE A 238 -2.75 -14.98 7.60
C PHE A 238 -2.34 -16.14 6.69
N ASP A 239 -1.69 -15.86 5.56
CA ASP A 239 -1.21 -16.89 4.64
C ASP A 239 0.30 -17.10 4.78
N ASN A 240 0.70 -18.23 5.37
CA ASN A 240 2.12 -18.58 5.56
C ASN A 240 2.86 -18.83 4.24
N HIS A 241 2.13 -19.23 3.19
CA HIS A 241 2.70 -19.43 1.85
C HIS A 241 3.04 -18.07 1.23
N VAL A 242 2.15 -17.08 1.39
CA VAL A 242 2.36 -15.70 0.95
C VAL A 242 3.46 -15.01 1.75
N LYS A 243 3.54 -15.20 3.08
CA LYS A 243 4.66 -14.69 3.89
C LYS A 243 6.00 -15.24 3.43
N THR A 244 6.04 -16.52 3.07
CA THR A 244 7.24 -17.18 2.55
C THR A 244 7.61 -16.61 1.18
N LEU A 245 6.65 -16.44 0.27
CA LEU A 245 6.84 -15.79 -1.03
C LEU A 245 7.35 -14.35 -0.90
N ILE A 246 6.79 -13.57 0.02
CA ILE A 246 7.24 -12.20 0.31
C ILE A 246 8.66 -12.23 0.90
N GLY A 247 8.98 -13.11 1.85
CA GLY A 247 10.32 -13.24 2.41
C GLY A 247 11.39 -13.78 1.45
N TYR A 248 11.00 -14.32 0.29
CA TYR A 248 11.93 -14.64 -0.81
C TYR A 248 12.13 -13.47 -1.78
N VAL A 249 11.21 -12.49 -1.78
CA VAL A 249 11.23 -11.33 -2.69
C VAL A 249 11.81 -10.07 -2.00
N PHE A 250 11.75 -10.01 -0.67
CA PHE A 250 12.26 -8.92 0.18
C PHE A 250 13.26 -9.44 1.21
#